data_AF-A0A524LTF8-F1
#
_entry.id   AF-A0A524LTF8-F1
#
_cell.length_a   1.000
_cell.length_b   1.000
_cell.length_c   1.000
_cell.angle_alpha   90.00
_cell.angle_beta   90.00
_cell.angle_gamma   90.00
#
_symmetry.space_group_name_H-M   'P 1'
#
loop_
_entity.id
_entity.type
_entity.pdbx_description
1 polymer ?
#
loop_
_entity_poly.entity_id
_entity_poly.type
_entity_poly.pdbx_seq_one_letter_code
_entity_poly.pdbx_strand_id
1 'polypeptide(L)'
;MVNKGFPKFVMSQAGAFVAALKNYNLPDFILVLVAKECKSELLERGRIDDRLQSMNDDALELLHRVFVGCKEDSAGKYAQYRFYAYVSSMYHKCEVIVNDTIPGASGINHKVPVAVKNNGMYIAIAYNKATGNPVNAKETTRFYDMVDDIKKGDHGT
;
A
#
# COMPACT_ATOMS: atom_id res chain seq x y z
N MET A 1 -27.36 47.65 -12.59
CA MET A 1 -27.37 46.92 -11.31
C MET A 1 -26.53 45.66 -11.47
N VAL A 2 -25.41 45.60 -10.77
CA VAL A 2 -24.40 44.53 -10.88
C VAL A 2 -24.96 43.26 -10.25
N ASN A 3 -25.01 42.16 -11.01
CA ASN A 3 -25.19 40.83 -10.45
C ASN A 3 -24.03 40.58 -9.49
N LYS A 4 -24.28 40.77 -8.17
CA LYS A 4 -23.36 40.37 -7.10
C LYS A 4 -23.19 38.86 -7.23
N GLY A 5 -22.08 38.46 -7.85
CA GLY A 5 -21.73 37.08 -8.05
C GLY A 5 -21.73 36.34 -6.72
N PHE A 6 -22.61 35.35 -6.60
CA PHE A 6 -22.45 34.32 -5.58
C PHE A 6 -21.02 33.78 -5.65
N PRO A 7 -20.30 33.65 -4.51
CA PRO A 7 -18.98 33.05 -4.52
C PRO A 7 -19.09 31.63 -5.11
N LYS A 8 -18.40 31.38 -6.22
CA LYS A 8 -18.23 30.03 -6.73
C LYS A 8 -17.25 29.34 -5.79
N PHE A 9 -17.77 28.55 -4.85
CA PHE A 9 -16.97 27.61 -4.09
C PHE A 9 -16.53 26.48 -5.02
N VAL A 10 -15.52 26.75 -5.85
CA VAL A 10 -14.81 25.69 -6.56
C VAL A 10 -14.00 24.97 -5.49
N MET A 11 -14.46 23.79 -5.05
CA MET A 11 -13.56 22.90 -4.31
C MET A 11 -12.33 22.70 -5.17
N SER A 12 -11.15 22.96 -4.63
CA SER A 12 -9.91 22.60 -5.30
C SER A 12 -9.94 21.10 -5.61
N GLN A 13 -9.29 20.68 -6.69
CA GLN A 13 -9.21 19.27 -7.06
C GLN A 13 -8.67 18.42 -5.89
N ALA A 14 -7.72 18.98 -5.13
CA ALA A 14 -7.24 18.43 -3.86
C ALA A 14 -8.35 18.24 -2.81
N GLY A 15 -9.19 19.25 -2.58
CA GLY A 15 -10.31 19.17 -1.64
C GLY A 15 -11.33 18.09 -2.03
N ALA A 16 -11.59 17.91 -3.32
CA ALA A 16 -12.44 16.84 -3.82
C ALA A 16 -11.81 15.45 -3.60
N PHE A 17 -10.49 15.32 -3.83
CA PHE A 17 -9.76 14.06 -3.60
C PHE A 17 -9.72 13.68 -2.13
N VAL A 18 -9.43 14.62 -1.22
CA VAL A 18 -9.47 14.37 0.23
C VAL A 18 -10.86 13.89 0.67
N ALA A 19 -11.91 14.56 0.21
CA ALA A 19 -13.29 14.21 0.54
C ALA A 19 -13.68 12.79 0.08
N ALA A 20 -13.15 12.33 -1.05
CA ALA A 20 -13.34 10.96 -1.52
C ALA A 20 -12.50 9.96 -0.71
N LEU A 21 -11.19 10.21 -0.60
CA LEU A 21 -10.20 9.28 -0.03
C LEU A 21 -10.42 8.99 1.46
N LYS A 22 -10.93 9.96 2.23
CA LYS A 22 -11.19 9.76 3.68
C LYS A 22 -12.17 8.61 3.98
N ASN A 23 -13.03 8.24 3.03
CA ASN A 23 -14.02 7.17 3.20
C ASN A 23 -13.45 5.77 2.88
N TYR A 24 -12.24 5.69 2.33
CA TYR A 24 -11.62 4.43 1.93
C TYR A 24 -10.76 3.80 3.04
N ASN A 25 -10.63 4.46 4.21
CA ASN A 25 -9.87 3.98 5.38
C ASN A 25 -8.50 3.39 4.98
N LEU A 26 -7.75 4.10 4.15
CA LEU A 26 -6.48 3.63 3.64
C LEU A 26 -5.49 3.38 4.79
N PRO A 27 -4.75 2.25 4.79
CA PRO A 27 -3.75 1.99 5.81
C PRO A 27 -2.65 3.05 5.84
N ASP A 28 -2.18 3.43 7.02
CA ASP A 28 -1.17 4.47 7.20
C ASP A 28 0.11 4.22 6.38
N PHE A 29 0.58 2.97 6.29
CA PHE A 29 1.79 2.65 5.53
C PHE A 29 1.62 2.91 4.02
N ILE A 30 0.40 2.85 3.47
CA ILE A 30 0.12 3.20 2.07
C ILE A 30 0.30 4.70 1.88
N LEU A 31 -0.20 5.52 2.82
CA LEU A 31 -0.01 6.97 2.78
C LEU A 31 1.47 7.32 2.83
N VAL A 32 2.23 6.68 3.72
CA VAL A 32 3.69 6.88 3.84
C VAL A 32 4.40 6.51 2.52
N LEU A 33 4.03 5.38 1.92
CA LEU A 33 4.64 4.88 0.70
C LEU A 33 4.39 5.85 -0.47
N VAL A 34 3.14 6.30 -0.65
CA VAL A 34 2.78 7.25 -1.72
C VAL A 34 3.37 8.64 -1.46
N ALA A 35 3.38 9.12 -0.22
CA ALA A 35 4.00 10.40 0.12
C ALA A 35 5.50 10.39 -0.25
N LYS A 36 6.21 9.32 0.07
CA LYS A 36 7.63 9.17 -0.29
C LYS A 36 7.86 9.17 -1.80
N GLU A 37 7.01 8.49 -2.57
CA GLU A 37 7.13 8.49 -4.03
C GLU A 37 6.91 9.88 -4.64
N CYS A 38 5.86 10.57 -4.19
CA CYS A 38 5.48 11.88 -4.71
C CYS A 38 6.27 13.03 -4.07
N LYS A 39 7.29 12.73 -3.25
CA LYS A 39 8.08 13.71 -2.46
C LYS A 39 7.18 14.67 -1.69
N SER A 40 6.09 14.14 -1.16
CA SER A 40 5.09 14.86 -0.39
C SER A 40 5.44 14.85 1.09
N GLU A 41 5.05 15.91 1.79
CA GLU A 41 4.91 15.85 3.24
C GLU A 41 3.79 14.88 3.62
N LEU A 42 3.87 14.35 4.84
CA LEU A 42 2.81 13.56 5.45
C LEU A 42 2.89 13.75 6.96
N LEU A 43 1.81 14.25 7.54
CA LEU A 43 1.68 14.37 8.98
C LEU A 43 1.84 12.99 9.65
N GLU A 44 2.72 12.88 10.64
CA GLU A 44 3.05 11.59 11.28
C GLU A 44 1.89 11.00 12.08
N ARG A 45 1.03 11.87 12.66
CA ARG A 45 -0.10 11.51 13.51
C ARG A 45 -1.27 12.44 13.24
N GLY A 46 -2.50 11.93 13.33
CA GLY A 46 -3.71 12.74 13.14
C GLY A 46 -4.85 11.91 12.60
N ARG A 47 -6.00 12.54 12.36
CA ARG A 47 -7.09 11.88 11.64
C ARG A 47 -6.72 11.73 10.17
N ILE A 48 -7.34 10.77 9.49
CA ILE A 48 -7.11 10.55 8.05
C ILE A 48 -7.30 11.82 7.22
N ASP A 49 -8.26 12.67 7.58
CA ASP A 49 -8.52 13.95 6.90
C ASP A 49 -7.32 14.90 7.02
N ASP A 50 -6.82 15.12 8.24
CA ASP A 50 -5.65 15.96 8.49
C ASP A 50 -4.40 15.43 7.77
N ARG A 51 -4.22 14.10 7.78
CA ARG A 51 -3.10 13.43 7.10
C ARG A 51 -3.19 13.62 5.58
N LEU A 52 -4.35 13.40 4.98
CA LEU A 52 -4.55 13.61 3.54
C LEU A 52 -4.36 15.08 3.16
N GLN A 53 -4.86 16.01 3.95
CA GLN A 53 -4.69 17.46 3.71
C GLN A 53 -3.23 17.92 3.78
N SER A 54 -2.37 17.21 4.51
CA SER A 54 -0.93 17.49 4.56
C SER A 54 -0.16 17.04 3.31
N MET A 55 -0.78 16.23 2.44
CA MET A 55 -0.15 15.72 1.24
C MET A 55 -0.25 16.71 0.06
N ASN A 56 0.72 16.68 -0.84
CA ASN A 56 0.70 17.46 -2.07
C ASN A 56 -0.30 16.90 -3.10
N ASP A 57 -0.60 17.71 -4.12
CA ASP A 57 -1.59 17.37 -5.15
C ASP A 57 -1.24 16.08 -5.91
N ASP A 58 0.04 15.85 -6.22
CA ASP A 58 0.50 14.64 -6.92
C ASP A 58 0.20 13.36 -6.12
N ALA A 59 0.41 13.40 -4.80
CA ALA A 59 0.15 12.27 -3.93
C ALA A 59 -1.35 12.00 -3.77
N LEU A 60 -2.15 13.06 -3.61
CA LEU A 60 -3.62 12.95 -3.54
C LEU A 60 -4.19 12.42 -4.86
N GLU A 61 -3.68 12.91 -5.99
CA GLU A 61 -4.07 12.43 -7.30
C GLU A 61 -3.69 10.96 -7.51
N LEU A 62 -2.48 10.55 -7.12
CA LEU A 62 -2.05 9.17 -7.21
C LEU A 62 -2.94 8.25 -6.36
N LEU A 63 -3.19 8.60 -5.09
CA LEU A 63 -4.11 7.84 -4.23
C LEU A 63 -5.50 7.75 -4.86
N HIS A 64 -6.04 8.86 -5.36
CA HIS A 64 -7.36 8.88 -5.98
C HIS A 64 -7.40 8.00 -7.23
N ARG A 65 -6.42 8.09 -8.13
CA ARG A 65 -6.31 7.25 -9.33
C ARG A 65 -6.26 5.76 -8.97
N VAL A 66 -5.51 5.40 -7.94
CA VAL A 66 -5.30 4.00 -7.53
C VAL A 66 -6.52 3.40 -6.83
N PHE A 67 -7.08 4.09 -5.84
CA PHE A 67 -8.06 3.53 -4.91
C PHE A 67 -9.51 3.91 -5.21
N VAL A 68 -9.75 5.08 -5.81
CA VAL A 68 -11.09 5.53 -6.22
C VAL A 68 -11.33 5.23 -7.69
N GLY A 69 -10.37 5.61 -8.54
CA GLY A 69 -10.46 5.43 -9.99
C GLY A 69 -10.08 4.03 -10.49
N CYS A 70 -9.59 3.15 -9.61
CA CYS A 70 -9.13 1.79 -9.93
C CYS A 70 -8.26 1.71 -11.18
N LYS A 71 -7.43 2.74 -11.44
CA LYS A 71 -6.58 2.79 -12.62
C LYS A 71 -5.48 1.74 -12.55
N GLU A 72 -4.93 1.41 -13.70
CA GLU A 72 -3.79 0.52 -13.84
C GLU A 72 -2.65 1.28 -14.52
N ASP A 73 -1.43 1.00 -14.07
CA ASP A 73 -0.20 1.46 -14.69
C ASP A 73 0.49 0.28 -15.39
N SER A 74 1.29 0.57 -16.39
CA SER A 74 2.01 -0.46 -17.15
C SER A 74 3.05 -1.23 -16.31
N ALA A 75 3.53 -0.65 -15.21
CA ALA A 75 4.45 -1.31 -14.29
C ALA A 75 3.74 -2.18 -13.23
N GLY A 76 2.41 -2.15 -13.15
CA GLY A 76 1.61 -2.91 -12.19
C GLY A 76 1.71 -2.41 -10.75
N LYS A 77 2.27 -1.23 -10.52
CA LYS A 77 2.45 -0.62 -9.21
C LYS A 77 1.12 -0.28 -8.53
N TYR A 78 0.13 0.16 -9.29
CA TYR A 78 -1.19 0.50 -8.77
C TYR A 78 -1.91 -0.76 -8.27
N ALA A 79 -1.74 -1.87 -8.99
CA ALA A 79 -2.24 -3.17 -8.55
C ALA A 79 -1.50 -3.66 -7.29
N GLN A 80 -0.19 -3.41 -7.16
CA GLN A 80 0.55 -3.71 -5.94
C GLN A 80 0.05 -2.92 -4.72
N TYR A 81 -0.23 -1.61 -4.87
CA TYR A 81 -0.77 -0.80 -3.77
C TYR A 81 -2.13 -1.27 -3.29
N ARG A 82 -3.03 -1.60 -4.22
CA ARG A 82 -4.32 -2.20 -3.87
C ARG A 82 -4.15 -3.54 -3.18
N PHE A 83 -3.20 -4.36 -3.64
CA PHE A 83 -2.91 -5.65 -3.01
C PHE A 83 -2.37 -5.50 -1.59
N TYR A 84 -1.47 -4.55 -1.34
CA TYR A 84 -0.97 -4.28 0.01
C TYR A 84 -2.09 -3.79 0.94
N ALA A 85 -2.94 -2.89 0.46
CA ALA A 85 -4.11 -2.44 1.21
C ALA A 85 -5.07 -3.60 1.52
N TYR A 86 -5.30 -4.50 0.56
CA TYR A 86 -6.08 -5.72 0.76
C TYR A 86 -5.48 -6.61 1.85
N VAL A 87 -4.18 -6.93 1.79
CA VAL A 87 -3.50 -7.72 2.84
C VAL A 87 -3.66 -7.06 4.21
N SER A 88 -3.49 -5.75 4.29
CA SER A 88 -3.69 -5.01 5.55
C SER A 88 -5.11 -5.09 6.08
N SER A 89 -6.13 -5.07 5.21
CA SER A 89 -7.52 -5.24 5.63
C SER A 89 -7.80 -6.64 6.20
N MET A 90 -7.17 -7.67 5.64
CA MET A 90 -7.27 -9.05 6.13
C MET A 90 -6.60 -9.23 7.50
N TYR A 91 -5.51 -8.51 7.75
CA TYR A 91 -4.71 -8.58 8.98
C TYR A 91 -4.72 -7.28 9.77
N HIS A 92 -5.88 -6.68 9.99
CA HIS A 92 -6.06 -5.33 10.57
C HIS A 92 -5.44 -5.08 11.97
N LYS A 93 -5.04 -6.13 12.70
CA LYS A 93 -4.33 -6.02 14.01
C LYS A 93 -2.84 -6.32 13.94
N CYS A 94 -2.35 -6.70 12.76
CA CYS A 94 -0.97 -7.12 12.56
C CYS A 94 -0.19 -6.00 11.87
N GLU A 95 1.13 -6.04 12.04
CA GLU A 95 2.02 -5.16 11.31
C GLU A 95 2.20 -5.70 9.89
N VAL A 96 1.98 -4.84 8.88
CA VAL A 96 2.25 -5.16 7.47
C VAL A 96 3.54 -4.47 7.05
N ILE A 97 4.51 -5.26 6.59
CA ILE A 97 5.81 -4.79 6.12
C ILE A 97 5.90 -5.02 4.62
N VAL A 98 6.36 -4.00 3.90
CA VAL A 98 6.50 -4.02 2.45
C VAL A 98 7.99 -4.04 2.07
N ASN A 99 8.37 -4.88 1.11
CA ASN A 99 9.72 -5.07 0.60
C ASN A 99 10.75 -5.48 1.68
N ASP A 100 10.37 -6.43 2.52
CA ASP A 100 11.23 -6.95 3.59
C ASP A 100 12.21 -8.02 3.07
N THR A 101 13.26 -8.28 3.84
CA THR A 101 14.20 -9.38 3.62
C THR A 101 14.22 -10.28 4.85
N ILE A 102 13.80 -11.53 4.67
CA ILE A 102 13.61 -12.48 5.77
C ILE A 102 14.66 -13.59 5.65
N PRO A 103 15.49 -13.83 6.69
CA PRO A 103 16.42 -14.95 6.70
C PRO A 103 15.66 -16.27 6.87
N GLY A 104 15.97 -17.24 6.02
CA GLY A 104 15.51 -18.63 6.16
C GLY A 104 16.48 -19.50 6.96
N ALA A 105 16.04 -20.70 7.35
CA ALA A 105 16.86 -21.67 8.09
C ALA A 105 18.13 -22.09 7.33
N SER A 106 18.07 -22.08 5.99
CA SER A 106 19.21 -22.35 5.13
C SER A 106 20.32 -21.29 5.18
N GLY A 107 20.10 -20.16 5.87
CA GLY A 107 20.98 -18.98 5.85
C GLY A 107 20.79 -18.10 4.61
N ILE A 108 19.85 -18.44 3.73
CA ILE A 108 19.51 -17.63 2.56
C ILE A 108 18.51 -16.54 2.98
N ASN A 109 18.79 -15.32 2.52
CA ASN A 109 17.90 -14.19 2.69
C ASN A 109 16.87 -14.12 1.56
N HIS A 110 15.59 -14.16 1.91
CA HIS A 110 14.48 -14.13 0.97
C HIS A 110 13.84 -12.74 0.93
N LYS A 111 13.83 -12.11 -0.25
CA LYS A 111 13.19 -10.81 -0.43
C LYS A 111 11.69 -10.99 -0.68
N VAL A 112 10.88 -10.45 0.22
CA VAL A 112 9.43 -10.62 0.23
C VAL A 112 8.72 -9.28 -0.04
N PRO A 113 7.83 -9.19 -1.05
CA PRO A 113 7.10 -7.95 -1.36
C PRO A 113 6.20 -7.48 -0.22
N VAL A 114 5.47 -8.40 0.41
CA VAL A 114 4.69 -8.12 1.62
C VAL A 114 4.78 -9.26 2.60
N ALA A 115 5.02 -8.91 3.85
CA ALA A 115 5.01 -9.81 4.99
C ALA A 115 4.11 -9.25 6.10
N VAL A 116 3.51 -10.13 6.88
CA VAL A 116 2.67 -9.79 8.02
C VAL A 116 3.34 -10.30 9.28
N LYS A 117 3.56 -9.40 10.24
CA LYS A 117 4.07 -9.72 11.57
C LYS A 117 2.98 -9.61 12.63
N ASN A 118 3.02 -10.55 13.56
CA ASN A 118 2.26 -10.48 14.79
C ASN A 118 3.21 -10.73 15.97
N ASN A 119 3.29 -9.77 16.89
CA ASN A 119 4.21 -9.80 18.04
C ASN A 119 5.67 -10.15 17.66
N GLY A 120 6.17 -9.59 16.56
CA GLY A 120 7.54 -9.78 16.08
C GLY A 120 7.78 -11.03 15.23
N MET A 121 6.82 -11.95 15.14
CA MET A 121 6.92 -13.18 14.32
C MET A 121 6.21 -13.02 12.98
N TYR A 122 6.80 -13.56 11.91
CA TYR A 122 6.14 -13.57 10.60
C TYR A 122 5.05 -14.65 10.56
N ILE A 123 3.81 -14.26 10.27
CA ILE A 123 2.66 -15.17 10.19
C ILE A 123 2.12 -15.36 8.78
N ALA A 124 2.47 -14.46 7.85
CA ALA A 124 2.11 -14.58 6.44
C ALA A 124 3.09 -13.82 5.56
N ILE A 125 3.27 -14.33 4.35
CA ILE A 125 3.97 -13.64 3.26
C ILE A 125 3.12 -13.71 2.00
N ALA A 126 3.19 -12.69 1.15
CA ALA A 126 2.32 -12.56 0.00
C ALA A 126 3.05 -11.96 -1.20
N TYR A 127 2.72 -12.49 -2.38
CA TYR A 127 3.23 -12.02 -3.67
C TYR A 127 2.07 -11.68 -4.58
N ASN A 128 2.19 -10.55 -5.27
CA ASN A 128 1.31 -10.19 -6.38
C ASN A 128 2.14 -10.09 -7.65
N LYS A 129 1.81 -10.93 -8.63
CA LYS A 129 2.36 -10.85 -9.99
C LYS A 129 1.47 -9.94 -10.83
N ALA A 130 1.67 -8.63 -10.67
CA ALA A 130 0.84 -7.61 -11.32
C ALA A 130 1.10 -7.48 -12.83
N THR A 131 2.24 -7.97 -13.33
CA THR A 131 2.63 -7.89 -14.75
C THR A 131 3.29 -9.19 -15.20
N GLY A 132 3.39 -9.37 -16.53
CA GLY A 132 4.03 -10.52 -17.16
C GLY A 132 3.10 -11.72 -17.34
N ASN A 133 3.70 -12.91 -17.48
CA ASN A 133 2.96 -14.15 -17.72
C ASN A 133 2.20 -14.61 -16.47
N PRO A 134 1.13 -15.41 -16.61
CA PRO A 134 0.47 -16.06 -15.48
C PRO A 134 1.44 -16.80 -14.56
N VAL A 135 1.04 -16.95 -13.30
CA VAL A 135 1.79 -17.75 -12.32
C VAL A 135 1.88 -19.19 -12.83
N ASN A 136 3.09 -19.72 -12.93
CA ASN A 136 3.31 -21.10 -13.35
C ASN A 136 3.68 -22.02 -12.17
N ALA A 137 3.67 -23.34 -12.43
CA ALA A 137 3.96 -24.34 -11.40
C ALA A 137 5.35 -24.17 -10.77
N LYS A 138 6.37 -23.82 -11.57
CA LYS A 138 7.75 -23.64 -11.07
C LYS A 138 7.88 -22.45 -10.13
N GLU A 139 7.19 -21.34 -10.44
CA GLU A 139 7.12 -20.18 -9.55
C GLU A 139 6.39 -20.52 -8.25
N THR A 140 5.33 -21.31 -8.35
CA THR A 140 4.56 -21.78 -7.19
C THR A 140 5.40 -22.67 -6.28
N THR A 141 6.13 -23.64 -6.84
CA THR A 141 7.05 -24.50 -6.08
C THR A 141 8.11 -23.67 -5.36
N ARG A 142 8.76 -22.73 -6.07
CA ARG A 142 9.77 -21.84 -5.46
C ARG A 142 9.20 -21.01 -4.31
N PHE A 143 7.97 -20.53 -4.47
CA PHE A 143 7.29 -19.79 -3.41
C PHE A 143 7.08 -20.66 -2.18
N TYR A 144 6.60 -21.91 -2.34
CA TYR A 144 6.44 -22.83 -1.21
C TYR A 144 7.76 -23.22 -0.57
N ASP A 145 8.80 -23.51 -1.35
CA ASP A 145 10.14 -23.83 -0.82
C ASP A 145 10.69 -22.68 0.03
N MET A 146 10.50 -21.43 -0.44
CA MET A 146 10.86 -20.23 0.31
C MET A 146 10.04 -20.07 1.59
N VAL A 147 8.71 -20.26 1.53
CA VAL A 147 7.85 -20.21 2.73
C VAL A 147 8.31 -21.23 3.76
N ASP A 148 8.61 -22.46 3.34
CA ASP A 148 9.06 -23.53 4.22
C ASP A 148 10.42 -23.23 4.85
N ASP A 149 11.34 -22.62 4.11
CA ASP A 149 12.65 -22.22 4.61
C ASP A 149 12.55 -21.06 5.62
N ILE A 150 11.71 -20.05 5.33
CA ILE A 150 11.43 -18.95 6.26
C ILE A 150 10.77 -19.48 7.54
N LYS A 151 9.78 -20.37 7.39
CA LYS A 151 9.04 -20.95 8.52
C LYS A 151 9.96 -21.70 9.50
N LYS A 152 10.97 -22.38 8.98
CA LYS A 152 11.95 -23.12 9.79
C LYS A 152 13.03 -22.22 10.40
N GLY A 153 13.13 -20.96 9.98
CA GLY A 153 14.10 -20.00 10.51
C GLY A 153 13.65 -19.36 11.83
N ASP A 154 14.51 -18.51 12.40
CA ASP A 154 14.34 -17.92 13.73
C ASP A 154 13.11 -17.02 13.90
N HIS A 155 12.54 -16.54 12.78
CA HIS A 155 11.44 -15.57 12.77
C HIS A 155 10.14 -16.14 12.18
N GLY A 156 10.14 -17.40 11.77
CA GLY A 156 8.97 -18.09 11.18
C GLY A 156 8.07 -18.72 12.24
N THR A 157 6.78 -18.86 11.92
CA THR A 157 5.79 -19.61 12.73
C THR A 157 5.06 -20.63 11.87
#